data_AF-A0A928JBY8-F1
#
_entry.id   AF-A0A928JBY8-F1
#
_cell.length_a   1.000
_cell.length_b   1.000
_cell.length_c   1.000
_cell.angle_alpha   90.00
_cell.angle_beta   90.00
_cell.angle_gamma   90.00
#
_symmetry.space_group_name_H-M   'P 1'
#
loop_
_entity.id
_entity.type
_entity.pdbx_description
1 polymer ?
#
loop_
_entity_poly.entity_id
_entity_poly.type
_entity_poly.pdbx_seq_one_letter_code
_entity_poly.pdbx_strand_id
1 'polypeptide(L)'
;MEQDDGTINWAAADIDRNTRIDLKDAAILARYLANWEGYDEIFHPTFPDIDLSAEAVYQKMVALKGEYYEGRSWTNNDYYEFKHFPPFPVYGGYGCVAFAFILSDAAFGELPARQIDKGGFTYADLRPGDILRMDGNAHSVIILRVESTYIEIAEGNFNSSIHWGRTIDKETVMNTTDYMITRYPNN
;
A
#
# COMPACT_ATOMS: atom_id res chain seq x y z
N MET A 1 1.44 20.86 -37.12
CA MET A 1 0.23 21.25 -36.37
C MET A 1 -0.37 19.97 -35.85
N GLU A 2 -0.05 19.63 -34.60
CA GLU A 2 -0.73 18.56 -33.87
C GLU A 2 -2.19 18.99 -33.68
N GLN A 3 -3.11 18.07 -33.95
CA GLN A 3 -4.54 18.30 -33.77
C GLN A 3 -4.85 18.10 -32.29
N ASP A 4 -5.32 19.15 -31.64
CA ASP A 4 -5.92 19.12 -30.30
C ASP A 4 -7.28 18.40 -30.42
N ASP A 5 -7.36 17.18 -29.89
CA ASP A 5 -8.54 16.31 -29.99
C ASP A 5 -9.59 16.58 -28.90
N GLY A 6 -9.42 17.65 -28.11
CA GLY A 6 -10.34 18.05 -27.05
C GLY A 6 -10.40 17.06 -25.89
N THR A 7 -9.47 16.10 -25.81
CA THR A 7 -9.33 15.25 -24.64
C THR A 7 -8.57 16.02 -23.56
N ILE A 8 -9.10 16.02 -22.33
CA ILE A 8 -8.39 16.57 -21.19
C ILE A 8 -7.11 15.75 -21.04
N ASN A 9 -5.95 16.39 -21.17
CA ASN A 9 -4.68 15.76 -20.82
C ASN A 9 -4.69 15.49 -19.31
N TRP A 10 -5.06 14.27 -18.95
CA TRP A 10 -5.19 13.78 -17.59
C TRP A 10 -3.95 14.08 -16.74
N ALA A 11 -2.75 13.89 -17.33
CA ALA A 11 -1.48 14.13 -16.66
C ALA A 11 -1.17 15.61 -16.43
N ALA A 12 -1.84 16.52 -17.16
CA ALA A 12 -1.73 17.96 -16.96
C ALA A 12 -2.80 18.50 -15.98
N ALA A 13 -3.86 17.73 -15.71
CA ALA A 13 -4.95 18.10 -14.82
C ALA A 13 -4.73 17.65 -13.36
N ASP A 14 -3.96 16.57 -13.15
CA ASP A 14 -3.50 16.11 -11.85
C ASP A 14 -2.19 16.84 -11.47
N ILE A 15 -2.35 17.98 -10.79
CA ILE A 15 -1.28 18.95 -10.51
C ILE A 15 -0.42 18.48 -9.33
N ASP A 16 -1.03 17.78 -8.36
CA ASP A 16 -0.31 17.21 -7.22
C ASP A 16 0.08 15.73 -7.39
N ARG A 17 -0.19 15.14 -8.56
CA ARG A 17 0.08 13.73 -8.91
C ARG A 17 -0.53 12.73 -7.93
N ASN A 18 -1.65 13.08 -7.31
CA ASN A 18 -2.33 12.20 -6.37
C ASN A 18 -3.22 11.15 -7.07
N THR A 19 -3.19 11.08 -8.40
CA THR A 19 -4.00 10.23 -9.28
C THR A 19 -5.50 10.52 -9.25
N ARG A 20 -5.90 11.69 -8.74
CA ARG A 20 -7.26 12.20 -8.74
C ARG A 20 -7.23 13.61 -9.28
N ILE A 21 -8.25 13.96 -10.05
CA ILE A 21 -8.51 15.35 -10.41
C ILE A 21 -9.60 15.83 -9.46
N ASP A 22 -9.23 16.66 -8.48
CA ASP A 22 -10.15 17.20 -7.49
C ASP A 22 -9.92 18.70 -7.19
N LEU A 23 -10.63 19.24 -6.19
CA LEU A 23 -10.55 20.66 -5.84
C LEU A 23 -9.15 21.08 -5.35
N LYS A 24 -8.29 20.15 -4.96
CA LYS A 24 -6.91 20.42 -4.55
C LYS A 24 -6.05 20.82 -5.74
N ASP A 25 -6.20 20.16 -6.89
CA ASP A 25 -5.50 20.53 -8.12
C ASP A 25 -5.83 21.98 -8.50
N ALA A 26 -7.13 22.31 -8.49
CA ALA A 26 -7.60 23.66 -8.74
C ALA A 26 -7.06 24.68 -7.72
N ALA A 27 -6.97 24.30 -6.45
CA ALA A 27 -6.43 25.16 -5.40
C ALA A 27 -4.92 25.40 -5.55
N ILE A 28 -4.15 24.38 -5.94
CA ILE A 28 -2.71 24.51 -6.20
C ILE A 28 -2.47 25.42 -7.40
N LEU A 29 -3.22 25.22 -8.48
CA LEU A 29 -3.17 26.11 -9.65
C LEU A 29 -3.48 27.56 -9.29
N ALA A 30 -4.52 27.80 -8.49
CA ALA A 30 -4.91 29.14 -8.08
C ALA A 30 -3.83 29.84 -7.23
N ARG A 31 -3.15 29.09 -6.34
CA ARG A 31 -2.06 29.62 -5.50
C ARG A 31 -0.80 29.93 -6.30
N TYR A 32 -0.46 29.07 -7.26
CA TYR A 32 0.60 29.33 -8.23
C TYR A 32 0.31 30.60 -9.05
N LEU A 33 -0.88 30.71 -9.64
CA LEU A 33 -1.27 31.90 -10.42
C LEU A 33 -1.31 33.19 -9.58
N ALA A 34 -1.56 33.07 -8.27
CA ALA A 34 -1.55 34.18 -7.33
C ALA A 34 -0.16 34.51 -6.76
N ASN A 35 0.89 33.77 -7.15
CA ASN A 35 2.27 33.93 -6.69
C ASN A 35 2.38 33.94 -5.15
N TRP A 36 1.65 33.05 -4.49
CA TRP A 36 1.76 32.86 -3.05
C TRP A 36 3.14 32.32 -2.69
N GLU A 37 3.69 32.76 -1.55
CA GLU A 37 4.97 32.26 -1.04
C GLU A 37 4.92 30.72 -0.91
N GLY A 38 5.87 30.03 -1.54
CA GLY A 38 5.88 28.57 -1.60
C GLY A 38 4.95 27.98 -2.67
N TYR A 39 4.61 28.72 -3.73
CA TYR A 39 3.90 28.21 -4.91
C TYR A 39 4.56 28.73 -6.20
N ASP A 40 5.88 28.82 -6.20
CA ASP A 40 6.67 29.38 -7.31
C ASP A 40 6.82 28.41 -8.50
N GLU A 41 6.43 27.14 -8.31
CA GLU A 41 6.41 26.09 -9.35
C GLU A 41 5.02 25.42 -9.40
N ILE A 42 4.54 25.05 -10.59
CA ILE A 42 3.23 24.39 -10.80
C ILE A 42 3.22 22.96 -10.21
N PHE A 43 4.36 22.47 -9.74
CA PHE A 43 4.51 21.17 -9.12
C PHE A 43 4.73 21.34 -7.61
N HIS A 44 3.66 21.36 -6.83
CA HIS A 44 3.75 21.59 -5.39
C HIS A 44 3.26 20.38 -4.58
N PRO A 45 4.16 19.47 -4.17
CA PRO A 45 3.80 18.30 -3.40
C PRO A 45 3.63 18.67 -1.93
N THR A 46 2.39 18.69 -1.41
CA THR A 46 2.18 18.57 0.04
C THR A 46 1.04 17.62 0.38
N PHE A 47 1.12 16.40 -0.16
CA PHE A 47 1.36 15.21 0.67
C PHE A 47 2.83 14.83 0.41
N PRO A 48 3.60 14.25 1.35
CA PRO A 48 4.95 13.81 1.01
C PRO A 48 4.85 12.93 -0.23
N ASP A 49 5.65 13.17 -1.27
CA ASP A 49 5.78 12.27 -2.40
C ASP A 49 6.12 10.89 -1.83
N ILE A 50 5.11 10.04 -1.65
CA ILE A 50 5.33 8.71 -1.14
C ILE A 50 5.95 7.97 -2.31
N ASP A 51 7.25 7.73 -2.21
CA ASP A 51 7.94 6.84 -3.14
C ASP A 51 7.30 5.44 -3.03
N LEU A 52 6.54 5.10 -4.08
CA LEU A 52 5.83 3.83 -4.24
C LEU A 52 6.66 2.81 -5.03
N SER A 53 7.93 3.08 -5.30
CA SER A 53 8.83 2.07 -5.84
C SER A 53 8.89 0.85 -4.90
N ALA A 54 9.07 -0.33 -5.50
CA ALA A 54 9.20 -1.58 -4.75
C ALA A 54 10.28 -1.47 -3.65
N GLU A 55 11.40 -0.82 -3.95
CA GLU A 55 12.50 -0.61 -3.01
C GLU A 55 12.10 0.31 -1.86
N ALA A 56 11.48 1.47 -2.11
CA ALA A 56 11.10 2.38 -1.05
C ALA A 56 10.05 1.79 -0.10
N VAL A 57 9.06 1.09 -0.65
CA VAL A 57 8.04 0.38 0.13
C VAL A 57 8.68 -0.72 0.98
N TYR A 58 9.58 -1.52 0.39
CA TYR A 58 10.37 -2.52 1.12
C TYR A 58 11.17 -1.89 2.27
N GLN A 59 11.92 -0.82 2.00
CA GLN A 59 12.78 -0.15 2.98
C GLN A 59 11.99 0.38 4.18
N LYS A 60 10.82 0.98 3.93
CA LYS A 60 9.94 1.45 5.01
C LYS A 60 9.43 0.31 5.89
N MET A 61 9.07 -0.83 5.31
CA MET A 61 8.67 -1.99 6.10
C MET A 61 9.83 -2.56 6.92
N VAL A 62 11.01 -2.75 6.32
CA VAL A 62 12.14 -3.36 7.03
C VAL A 62 12.81 -2.45 8.04
N ALA A 63 12.58 -1.13 7.99
CA ALA A 63 12.97 -0.20 9.03
C ALA A 63 12.37 -0.57 10.41
N LEU A 64 11.22 -1.27 10.41
CA LEU A 64 10.55 -1.72 11.64
C LEU A 64 11.17 -2.99 12.24
N LYS A 65 12.12 -3.67 11.57
CA LYS A 65 12.75 -4.91 12.08
C LYS A 65 13.44 -4.75 13.44
N GLY A 66 13.88 -3.54 13.79
CA GLY A 66 14.48 -3.29 15.10
C GLY A 66 13.49 -3.44 16.25
N GLU A 67 12.26 -2.96 16.06
CA GLU A 67 11.18 -3.09 17.04
C GLU A 67 10.47 -4.44 16.90
N TYR A 68 10.16 -4.84 15.67
CA TYR A 68 9.44 -6.06 15.33
C TYR A 68 10.40 -7.14 14.83
N TYR A 69 11.37 -7.53 15.66
CA TYR A 69 12.42 -8.46 15.27
C TYR A 69 11.91 -9.90 15.05
N GLU A 70 12.66 -10.69 14.29
CA GLU A 70 12.40 -12.11 14.03
C GLU A 70 12.20 -12.91 15.33
N GLY A 71 11.15 -13.71 15.41
CA GLY A 71 10.86 -14.53 16.59
C GLY A 71 10.28 -13.75 17.78
N ARG A 72 10.02 -12.45 17.66
CA ARG A 72 9.27 -11.68 18.67
C ARG A 72 7.90 -12.32 18.88
N SER A 73 7.52 -12.54 20.13
CA SER A 73 6.20 -13.06 20.50
C SER A 73 5.11 -12.18 19.88
N TRP A 74 4.18 -12.81 19.16
CA TRP A 74 3.05 -12.13 18.53
C TRP A 74 1.91 -13.11 18.33
N THR A 75 0.73 -12.77 18.83
CA THR A 75 -0.35 -13.70 19.13
C THR A 75 -1.70 -13.10 18.74
N ASN A 76 -2.78 -13.88 18.87
CA ASN A 76 -4.14 -13.36 18.71
C ASN A 76 -4.57 -12.30 19.75
N ASN A 77 -3.73 -12.00 20.76
CA ASN A 77 -4.00 -10.91 21.70
C ASN A 77 -3.44 -9.57 21.20
N ASP A 78 -2.55 -9.60 20.20
CA ASP A 78 -1.90 -8.40 19.68
C ASP A 78 -2.81 -7.73 18.64
N TYR A 79 -3.27 -6.53 18.95
CA TYR A 79 -4.23 -5.77 18.15
C TYR A 79 -3.58 -4.55 17.50
N TYR A 80 -4.07 -4.17 16.32
CA TYR A 80 -3.71 -2.91 15.69
C TYR A 80 -4.90 -2.27 14.97
N GLU A 81 -5.00 -0.95 15.08
CA GLU A 81 -5.95 -0.11 14.35
C GLU A 81 -5.36 0.29 13.00
N PHE A 82 -5.85 -0.34 11.94
CA PHE A 82 -5.51 0.00 10.57
C PHE A 82 -6.17 1.31 10.13
N LYS A 83 -5.35 2.21 9.64
CA LYS A 83 -5.79 3.54 9.21
C LYS A 83 -6.29 3.50 7.77
N HIS A 84 -7.10 4.49 7.37
CA HIS A 84 -7.42 4.75 5.97
C HIS A 84 -7.95 3.54 5.17
N PHE A 85 -8.95 2.82 5.68
CA PHE A 85 -9.62 1.71 4.98
C PHE A 85 -11.09 2.03 4.65
N PRO A 86 -11.36 2.82 3.60
CA PRO A 86 -12.72 3.24 3.25
C PRO A 86 -13.68 2.06 3.05
N PRO A 87 -14.97 2.21 3.42
CA PRO A 87 -15.62 3.41 3.96
C PRO A 87 -15.34 3.65 5.46
N PHE A 88 -14.50 2.83 6.10
CA PHE A 88 -14.22 2.93 7.52
C PHE A 88 -13.08 3.92 7.78
N PRO A 89 -13.27 4.93 8.65
CA PRO A 89 -12.19 5.85 9.01
C PRO A 89 -11.07 5.13 9.78
N VAL A 90 -11.43 4.10 10.55
CA VAL A 90 -10.52 3.19 11.26
C VAL A 90 -11.08 1.78 11.14
N TYR A 91 -10.24 0.83 10.77
CA TYR A 91 -10.49 -0.62 10.77
C TYR A 91 -9.48 -1.28 11.71
N GLY A 92 -9.68 -2.52 12.14
CA GLY A 92 -8.74 -3.14 13.08
C GLY A 92 -8.74 -4.65 13.00
N GLY A 93 -7.68 -5.26 13.51
CA GLY A 93 -7.55 -6.70 13.56
C GLY A 93 -6.50 -7.18 14.55
N TYR A 94 -6.53 -8.48 14.82
CA TYR A 94 -5.66 -9.16 15.79
C TYR A 94 -4.69 -10.12 15.10
N GLY A 95 -3.58 -10.44 15.77
CA GLY A 95 -2.64 -11.47 15.33
C GLY A 95 -2.02 -11.16 13.98
N CYS A 96 -2.14 -12.08 13.03
CA CYS A 96 -1.44 -11.99 11.74
C CYS A 96 -1.77 -10.72 10.96
N VAL A 97 -3.06 -10.33 10.91
CA VAL A 97 -3.47 -9.13 10.18
C VAL A 97 -3.03 -7.84 10.89
N ALA A 98 -2.96 -7.84 12.21
CA ALA A 98 -2.48 -6.70 12.98
C ALA A 98 -1.05 -6.33 12.59
N PHE A 99 -0.18 -7.34 12.46
CA PHE A 99 1.20 -7.12 12.03
C PHE A 99 1.31 -6.64 10.58
N ALA A 100 0.52 -7.23 9.67
CA ALA A 100 0.46 -6.77 8.28
C ALA A 100 0.01 -5.30 8.18
N PHE A 101 -0.97 -4.89 8.98
CA PHE A 101 -1.44 -3.50 9.04
C PHE A 101 -0.38 -2.53 9.55
N ILE A 102 0.40 -2.88 10.57
CA ILE A 102 1.52 -2.07 11.06
C ILE A 102 2.52 -1.77 9.94
N LEU A 103 2.91 -2.82 9.20
CA LEU A 103 3.87 -2.67 8.10
C LEU A 103 3.30 -1.88 6.92
N SER A 104 2.02 -2.07 6.62
CA SER A 104 1.32 -1.30 5.57
C SER A 104 1.21 0.19 5.93
N ASP A 105 0.83 0.53 7.17
CA ASP A 105 0.79 1.92 7.63
C ASP A 105 2.19 2.56 7.58
N ALA A 106 3.25 1.84 7.96
CA ALA A 106 4.62 2.35 7.86
C ALA A 106 5.06 2.62 6.41
N ALA A 107 4.65 1.76 5.46
CA ALA A 107 5.01 1.88 4.06
C ALA A 107 4.26 3.02 3.35
N PHE A 108 2.96 3.14 3.59
CA PHE A 108 2.04 3.94 2.78
C PHE A 108 1.44 5.14 3.51
N GLY A 109 1.67 5.27 4.83
CA GLY A 109 1.14 6.36 5.64
C GLY A 109 -0.39 6.47 5.52
N GLU A 110 -0.85 7.57 4.92
CA GLU A 110 -2.25 7.93 4.85
C GLU A 110 -2.94 7.49 3.53
N LEU A 111 -2.23 6.81 2.62
CA LEU A 111 -2.83 6.37 1.36
C LEU A 111 -3.98 5.38 1.63
N PRO A 112 -5.15 5.55 1.00
CA PRO A 112 -6.30 4.72 1.27
C PRO A 112 -6.06 3.28 0.77
N ALA A 113 -6.37 2.32 1.63
CA ALA A 113 -6.39 0.92 1.28
C ALA A 113 -7.71 0.53 0.61
N ARG A 114 -7.64 -0.47 -0.27
CA ARG A 114 -8.82 -1.14 -0.84
C ARG A 114 -8.63 -2.64 -0.85
N GLN A 115 -9.74 -3.37 -0.81
CA GLN A 115 -9.75 -4.81 -1.00
C GLN A 115 -10.01 -5.13 -2.48
N ILE A 116 -9.31 -6.15 -2.98
CA ILE A 116 -9.55 -6.79 -4.27
C ILE A 116 -9.79 -8.28 -4.00
N ASP A 117 -11.01 -8.73 -4.28
CA ASP A 117 -11.42 -10.12 -4.03
C ASP A 117 -10.71 -11.12 -4.96
N LYS A 118 -10.68 -12.39 -4.56
CA LYS A 118 -10.15 -13.48 -5.39
C LYS A 118 -10.72 -13.45 -6.82
N GLY A 119 -9.84 -13.53 -7.81
CA GLY A 119 -10.18 -13.42 -9.23
C GLY A 119 -10.16 -11.98 -9.77
N GLY A 120 -10.08 -10.96 -8.90
CA GLY A 120 -9.92 -9.56 -9.28
C GLY A 120 -8.46 -9.11 -9.45
N PHE A 121 -7.50 -9.99 -9.18
CA PHE A 121 -6.06 -9.74 -9.37
C PHE A 121 -5.37 -11.00 -9.92
N THR A 122 -4.23 -10.79 -10.55
CA THR A 122 -3.30 -11.82 -11.01
C THR A 122 -1.98 -11.71 -10.25
N TYR A 123 -1.12 -12.71 -10.41
CA TYR A 123 0.21 -12.68 -9.80
C TYR A 123 1.06 -11.47 -10.23
N ALA A 124 0.84 -10.96 -11.45
CA ALA A 124 1.59 -9.81 -11.97
C ALA A 124 1.15 -8.47 -11.33
N ASP A 125 -0.01 -8.45 -10.67
CA ASP A 125 -0.52 -7.27 -9.98
C ASP A 125 0.07 -7.13 -8.58
N LEU A 126 0.64 -8.20 -8.02
CA LEU A 126 1.25 -8.22 -6.69
C LEU A 126 2.46 -7.30 -6.62
N ARG A 127 2.56 -6.55 -5.53
CA ARG A 127 3.65 -5.61 -5.25
C ARG A 127 4.04 -5.67 -3.76
N PRO A 128 5.26 -5.24 -3.42
CA PRO A 128 5.64 -5.03 -2.02
C PRO A 128 4.60 -4.19 -1.27
N GLY A 129 4.28 -4.56 -0.04
CA GLY A 129 3.32 -3.86 0.79
C GLY A 129 1.85 -4.29 0.59
N ASP A 130 1.54 -5.08 -0.43
CA ASP A 130 0.22 -5.71 -0.53
C ASP A 130 0.04 -6.75 0.58
N ILE A 131 -1.15 -6.78 1.17
CA ILE A 131 -1.54 -7.74 2.21
C ILE A 131 -2.38 -8.82 1.54
N LEU A 132 -2.05 -10.09 1.77
CA LEU A 132 -2.83 -11.23 1.30
C LEU A 132 -3.55 -11.85 2.48
N ARG A 133 -4.88 -12.03 2.36
CA ARG A 133 -5.65 -12.91 3.24
C ARG A 133 -5.76 -14.28 2.58
N MET A 134 -5.40 -15.33 3.31
CA MET A 134 -5.19 -16.66 2.76
C MET A 134 -5.85 -17.74 3.62
N ASP A 135 -5.93 -18.94 3.05
CA ASP A 135 -6.32 -20.19 3.69
C ASP A 135 -7.77 -20.20 4.22
N GLY A 136 -8.72 -19.67 3.44
CA GLY A 136 -10.13 -19.66 3.81
C GLY A 136 -10.42 -18.60 4.87
N ASN A 137 -9.83 -17.41 4.69
CA ASN A 137 -9.91 -16.26 5.57
C ASN A 137 -9.32 -16.55 6.96
N ALA A 138 -8.22 -17.31 7.04
CA ALA A 138 -7.58 -17.70 8.29
C ALA A 138 -6.31 -16.90 8.60
N HIS A 139 -5.47 -16.65 7.60
CA HIS A 139 -4.14 -16.08 7.80
C HIS A 139 -3.88 -14.84 6.95
N SER A 140 -3.05 -13.92 7.45
CA SER A 140 -2.70 -12.70 6.75
C SER A 140 -1.19 -12.51 6.71
N VAL A 141 -0.67 -12.16 5.55
CA VAL A 141 0.75 -11.89 5.31
C VAL A 141 0.89 -10.59 4.53
N ILE A 142 2.03 -9.92 4.63
CA ILE A 142 2.37 -8.76 3.80
C ILE A 142 3.57 -9.07 2.93
N ILE A 143 3.51 -8.68 1.65
CA ILE A 143 4.55 -8.94 0.67
C ILE A 143 5.74 -8.01 0.93
N LEU A 144 6.94 -8.57 1.07
CA LEU A 144 8.20 -7.83 1.07
C LEU A 144 8.76 -7.70 -0.35
N ARG A 145 8.73 -8.78 -1.13
CA ARG A 145 9.23 -8.84 -2.51
C ARG A 145 8.42 -9.80 -3.36
N VAL A 146 8.39 -9.55 -4.66
CA VAL A 146 7.75 -10.42 -5.66
C VAL A 146 8.82 -10.91 -6.62
N GLU A 147 8.97 -12.22 -6.73
CA GLU A 147 9.86 -12.89 -7.67
C GLU A 147 9.04 -13.64 -8.71
N SER A 148 9.68 -14.15 -9.76
CA SER A 148 8.95 -14.80 -10.86
C SER A 148 8.17 -16.07 -10.45
N THR A 149 8.61 -16.74 -9.39
CA THR A 149 8.08 -18.03 -8.93
C THR A 149 7.64 -18.05 -7.46
N TYR A 150 7.92 -17.00 -6.68
CA TYR A 150 7.57 -16.92 -5.27
C TYR A 150 7.48 -15.47 -4.80
N ILE A 151 6.83 -15.24 -3.67
CA ILE A 151 6.89 -13.96 -2.94
C ILE A 151 7.70 -14.15 -1.67
N GLU A 152 8.44 -13.12 -1.26
CA GLU A 152 9.03 -13.00 0.08
C GLU A 152 8.04 -12.21 0.95
N ILE A 153 7.76 -12.65 2.17
CA ILE A 153 6.74 -12.07 3.05
C ILE A 153 7.25 -11.75 4.46
N ALA A 154 6.50 -10.90 5.15
CA ALA A 154 6.51 -10.77 6.59
C ALA A 154 5.13 -11.20 7.14
N GLU A 155 5.12 -11.84 8.29
CA GLU A 155 3.89 -12.34 8.92
C GLU A 155 4.01 -12.38 10.44
N GLY A 156 2.89 -12.16 11.12
CA GLY A 156 2.78 -12.27 12.56
C GLY A 156 1.93 -13.47 12.94
N ASN A 157 2.07 -13.94 14.18
CA ASN A 157 1.27 -15.05 14.72
C ASN A 157 1.39 -16.35 13.91
N PHE A 158 2.47 -16.51 13.14
CA PHE A 158 2.86 -17.81 12.63
C PHE A 158 3.68 -18.48 13.73
N ASN A 159 3.19 -19.61 14.25
CA ASN A 159 3.72 -20.23 15.48
C ASN A 159 3.83 -19.27 16.68
N SER A 160 2.88 -18.33 16.80
CA SER A 160 2.85 -17.31 17.87
C SER A 160 4.06 -16.35 17.88
N SER A 161 4.69 -16.13 16.72
CA SER A 161 5.77 -15.18 16.56
C SER A 161 5.72 -14.40 15.24
N ILE A 162 6.53 -13.34 15.17
CA ILE A 162 6.83 -12.59 13.96
C ILE A 162 7.89 -13.33 13.13
N HIS A 163 7.68 -13.38 11.83
CA HIS A 163 8.61 -13.90 10.85
C HIS A 163 8.82 -12.92 9.69
N TRP A 164 10.07 -12.81 9.25
CA TRP A 164 10.50 -12.04 8.09
C TRP A 164 11.23 -12.92 7.08
N GLY A 165 10.97 -12.69 5.79
CA GLY A 165 11.74 -13.34 4.73
C GLY A 165 11.31 -14.77 4.42
N ARG A 166 10.18 -15.23 4.96
CA ARG A 166 9.58 -16.49 4.52
C ARG A 166 9.10 -16.34 3.08
N THR A 167 9.12 -17.44 2.33
CA THR A 167 8.72 -17.45 0.94
C THR A 167 7.47 -18.30 0.72
N ILE A 168 6.55 -17.83 -0.12
CA ILE A 168 5.39 -18.60 -0.58
C ILE A 168 5.48 -18.71 -2.09
N ASP A 169 5.38 -19.92 -2.63
CA ASP A 169 5.44 -20.13 -4.07
C ASP A 169 4.20 -19.56 -4.77
N LYS A 170 4.37 -19.19 -6.04
CA LYS A 170 3.34 -18.57 -6.87
C LYS A 170 2.05 -19.38 -6.96
N GLU A 171 2.14 -20.70 -7.05
CA GLU A 171 0.95 -21.54 -7.16
C GLU A 171 0.14 -21.50 -5.86
N THR A 172 0.81 -21.65 -4.73
CA THR A 172 0.20 -21.51 -3.41
C THR A 172 -0.44 -20.15 -3.23
N VAL A 173 0.25 -19.06 -3.57
CA VAL A 173 -0.30 -17.69 -3.49
C VAL A 173 -1.61 -17.59 -4.27
N MET A 174 -1.63 -18.01 -5.52
CA MET A 174 -2.83 -17.87 -6.37
C MET A 174 -3.96 -18.80 -5.96
N ASN A 175 -3.65 -19.97 -5.41
CA ASN A 175 -4.66 -20.95 -5.01
C ASN A 175 -5.30 -20.65 -3.66
N THR A 176 -4.52 -20.12 -2.70
CA THR A 176 -4.94 -19.98 -1.30
C THR A 176 -5.34 -18.56 -0.90
N THR A 177 -5.00 -17.53 -1.69
CA THR A 177 -5.42 -16.16 -1.40
C THR A 177 -6.92 -15.98 -1.64
N ASP A 178 -7.61 -15.46 -0.63
CA ASP A 178 -9.04 -15.15 -0.64
C ASP A 178 -9.32 -13.71 -1.08
N TYR A 179 -8.45 -12.78 -0.70
CA TYR A 179 -8.45 -11.40 -1.18
C TYR A 179 -7.10 -10.74 -0.91
N MET A 180 -6.82 -9.67 -1.65
CA MET A 180 -5.69 -8.78 -1.45
C MET A 180 -6.19 -7.44 -0.88
N ILE A 181 -5.43 -6.83 0.04
CA ILE A 181 -5.58 -5.43 0.40
C ILE A 181 -4.36 -4.67 -0.13
N THR A 182 -4.61 -3.61 -0.89
CA THR A 182 -3.56 -2.80 -1.52
C THR A 182 -3.80 -1.31 -1.30
N ARG A 183 -2.70 -0.55 -1.22
CA ARG A 183 -2.70 0.93 -1.10
C ARG A 183 -2.12 1.63 -2.33
N TYR A 184 -1.65 0.89 -3.33
CA TYR A 184 -1.24 1.46 -4.61
C TYR A 184 -2.45 2.09 -5.29
N PRO A 185 -2.40 3.31 -5.84
CA PRO A 185 -3.56 3.89 -6.53
C PRO A 185 -4.10 3.01 -7.66
N ASN A 186 -5.37 3.21 -8.02
CA ASN A 186 -5.90 2.63 -9.26
C ASN A 186 -5.22 3.34 -10.43
N ASN A 187 -4.78 2.58 -11.43
CA ASN A 187 -4.38 3.13 -12.72
C ASN A 187 -5.60 3.57 -13.52
#